data_AF-A0A2R6IW09-F1
#
_entry.id   AF-A0A2R6IW09-F1
#
_cell.length_a   1.000
_cell.length_b   1.000
_cell.length_c   1.000
_cell.angle_alpha   90.00
_cell.angle_beta   90.00
_cell.angle_gamma   90.00
#
_symmetry.space_group_name_H-M   'P 1'
#
loop_
_entity.id
_entity.type
_entity.pdbx_description
1 polymer ?
#
loop_
_entity_poly.entity_id
_entity_poly.type
_entity_poly.pdbx_seq_one_letter_code
_entity_poly.pdbx_strand_id
1 'polypeptide(L)'
;MSDAGSRPRLKLGGHLVPGLAAVALFAVLAAVFLRASFGEAAGFEEGASITASIGYAMFNVDTGAVSGAVVPAEGFVVAFVLIAVVLDVAIDGAVFLAKRDEGEGGGGVLADGGREIRDRLRGGDD
;
A
#
# COMPACT_ATOMS: atom_id res chain seq x y z
N MET A 1 20.13 44.78 -10.71
CA MET A 1 20.39 44.43 -9.30
C MET A 1 19.61 43.16 -9.02
N SER A 2 20.28 42.01 -9.02
CA SER A 2 19.66 40.68 -8.92
C SER A 2 19.73 40.17 -7.49
N ASP A 3 18.57 40.02 -6.83
CA ASP A 3 18.30 39.06 -5.74
C ASP A 3 16.78 39.11 -5.46
N ALA A 4 16.02 38.05 -5.22
CA ALA A 4 16.36 36.70 -4.87
C ALA A 4 15.30 35.75 -5.44
N GLY A 5 15.74 34.64 -6.03
CA GLY A 5 14.85 33.55 -6.40
C GLY A 5 14.02 33.12 -5.20
N SER A 6 12.73 32.92 -5.41
CA SER A 6 11.80 32.33 -4.45
C SER A 6 12.42 31.03 -3.92
N ARG A 7 12.95 31.05 -2.70
CA ARG A 7 13.51 29.84 -2.07
C ARG A 7 12.33 28.96 -1.68
N PRO A 8 12.17 27.74 -2.26
CA PRO A 8 11.10 26.85 -1.87
C PRO A 8 11.23 26.50 -0.39
N ARG A 9 10.20 26.83 0.40
CA ARG A 9 10.14 26.51 1.83
C ARG A 9 9.47 25.15 1.99
N LEU A 10 10.20 24.18 2.54
CA LEU A 10 9.65 22.88 2.89
C LEU A 10 8.57 23.06 3.96
N LYS A 11 7.35 22.59 3.68
CA LYS A 11 6.28 22.52 4.67
C LYS A 11 6.59 21.37 5.62
N LEU A 12 7.25 21.67 6.73
CA LEU A 12 7.46 20.73 7.83
C LEU A 12 6.37 20.98 8.88
N GLY A 13 5.55 19.97 9.18
CA GLY A 13 4.46 20.08 10.15
C GLY A 13 3.81 18.73 10.45
N GLY A 14 2.73 18.73 11.25
CA GLY A 14 2.05 17.50 11.72
C GLY A 14 1.52 16.58 10.61
N HIS A 15 1.33 17.10 9.39
CA HIS A 15 0.99 16.31 8.21
C HIS A 15 2.11 15.35 7.75
N LEU A 16 3.33 15.48 8.28
CA LEU A 16 4.43 14.54 8.04
C LEU A 16 4.40 13.34 8.99
N VAL A 17 3.58 13.36 10.04
CA VAL A 17 3.50 12.27 11.03
C VAL A 17 3.16 10.91 10.38
N PRO A 18 2.19 10.81 9.44
CA PRO A 18 1.92 9.55 8.74
C PRO A 18 3.13 9.08 7.90
N GLY A 19 3.81 10.01 7.22
CA GLY A 19 5.01 9.69 6.43
C GLY A 19 6.16 9.21 7.31
N LEU A 20 6.36 9.84 8.47
CA LEU A 20 7.35 9.41 9.45
C LEU A 20 7.04 8.02 10.01
N ALA A 21 5.76 7.72 10.27
CA ALA A 21 5.33 6.40 10.70
C ALA A 21 5.63 5.32 9.66
N ALA A 22 5.42 5.61 8.37
CA ALA A 22 5.78 4.69 7.28
C ALA A 22 7.30 4.44 7.20
N VAL A 23 8.13 5.48 7.35
CA VAL A 23 9.60 5.33 7.39
C VAL A 23 10.05 4.51 8.61
N ALA A 24 9.42 4.73 9.77
CA ALA A 24 9.70 3.95 10.97
C ALA A 24 9.35 2.46 10.77
N LEU A 25 8.17 2.18 10.19
CA LEU A 25 7.76 0.80 9.86
C LEU A 25 8.74 0.15 8.88
N PHE A 26 9.19 0.87 7.85
CA PHE A 26 10.20 0.39 6.91
C PHE A 26 11.50 0.02 7.61
N ALA A 27 11.99 0.86 8.53
CA ALA A 27 13.22 0.58 9.27
C ALA A 27 13.10 -0.66 10.15
N VAL A 28 11.93 -0.89 10.77
CA VAL A 28 11.64 -2.11 11.54
C VAL A 28 11.69 -3.34 10.65
N LEU A 29 11.02 -3.31 9.49
CA LEU A 29 11.03 -4.43 8.54
C LEU A 29 12.44 -4.71 8.00
N ALA A 30 13.21 -3.66 7.67
CA ALA A 30 14.60 -3.80 7.24
C ALA A 30 15.46 -4.48 8.31
N ALA A 31 15.33 -4.07 9.58
CA ALA A 31 16.05 -4.69 10.69
C ALA A 31 15.67 -6.17 10.88
N VAL A 32 14.40 -6.51 10.73
CA VAL A 32 13.92 -7.90 10.79
C VAL A 32 14.52 -8.73 9.67
N PHE A 33 14.48 -8.26 8.42
CA PHE A 33 15.00 -9.01 7.28
C PHE A 33 16.52 -9.19 7.32
N LEU A 34 17.27 -8.18 7.77
CA LEU A 34 18.72 -8.30 7.92
C LEU A 34 19.14 -9.27 9.03
N ARG A 35 18.27 -9.48 10.03
CA ARG A 35 18.55 -10.37 11.17
C ARG A 35 17.92 -11.74 11.02
N ALA A 36 17.01 -11.92 10.06
CA ALA A 36 16.41 -13.20 9.77
C ALA A 36 17.47 -14.17 9.25
N SER A 37 17.58 -15.33 9.90
CA SER A 37 18.37 -16.46 9.42
C SER A 37 17.39 -17.56 9.07
N PHE A 38 17.49 -18.05 7.83
CA PHE A 38 16.78 -19.24 7.39
C PHE A 38 17.73 -20.44 7.51
N GLY A 39 17.21 -21.58 7.94
CA GLY A 39 17.94 -22.84 7.94
C GLY A 39 18.13 -23.38 6.52
N GLU A 40 18.51 -24.65 6.42
CA GLU A 40 18.61 -25.32 5.13
C GLU A 40 17.24 -25.38 4.43
N ALA A 41 17.24 -25.12 3.12
CA ALA A 41 16.01 -25.11 2.33
C ALA A 41 15.46 -26.53 2.18
N ALA A 42 14.42 -26.85 2.96
CA ALA A 42 13.65 -28.08 2.77
C ALA A 42 12.66 -27.88 1.61
N GLY A 43 12.93 -28.53 0.48
CA GLY A 43 11.99 -28.61 -0.64
C GLY A 43 10.91 -29.67 -0.43
N PHE A 44 9.97 -29.74 -1.36
CA PHE A 44 9.00 -30.85 -1.43
C PHE A 44 9.57 -32.03 -2.20
N GLU A 45 9.00 -33.22 -1.99
CA GLU A 45 9.37 -34.42 -2.75
C GLU A 45 9.14 -34.24 -4.26
N GLU A 46 9.89 -35.02 -5.04
CA GLU A 46 9.76 -34.99 -6.50
C GLU A 46 8.33 -35.41 -6.93
N GLY A 47 7.72 -34.63 -7.81
CA GLY A 47 6.33 -34.84 -8.25
C GLY A 47 5.26 -34.20 -7.37
N ALA A 48 5.62 -33.55 -6.26
CA ALA A 48 4.70 -32.76 -5.46
C ALA A 48 4.31 -31.46 -6.16
N SER A 49 3.02 -31.28 -6.45
CA SER A 49 2.49 -30.04 -7.02
C SER A 49 1.75 -29.23 -5.96
N ILE A 50 2.35 -28.11 -5.56
CA ILE A 50 1.75 -27.17 -4.60
C ILE A 50 0.47 -26.55 -5.15
N THR A 51 0.48 -26.15 -6.42
CA THR A 51 -0.70 -25.59 -7.08
C THR A 51 -1.86 -26.57 -7.11
N ALA A 52 -1.61 -27.84 -7.42
CA ALA A 52 -2.65 -28.87 -7.40
C ALA A 52 -3.16 -29.12 -5.98
N SER A 53 -2.26 -29.21 -5.01
CA SER A 53 -2.60 -29.43 -3.59
C SER A 53 -3.46 -28.31 -3.03
N ILE A 54 -3.15 -27.04 -3.36
CA ILE A 54 -4.00 -25.88 -3.01
C ILE A 54 -5.37 -26.01 -3.66
N GLY A 55 -5.44 -26.35 -4.95
CA GLY A 55 -6.71 -26.56 -5.65
C GLY A 55 -7.57 -27.65 -5.00
N TYR A 56 -6.96 -28.77 -4.60
CA TYR A 56 -7.65 -29.84 -3.88
C TYR A 56 -8.16 -29.37 -2.51
N ALA A 57 -7.35 -28.62 -1.76
CA ALA A 57 -7.76 -28.05 -0.47
C ALA A 57 -8.91 -27.06 -0.61
N MET A 58 -8.92 -26.22 -1.66
CA MET A 58 -9.99 -25.24 -1.91
C MET A 58 -11.36 -25.90 -2.14
N PHE A 59 -11.39 -27.06 -2.78
CA PHE A 59 -12.62 -27.79 -3.08
C PHE A 59 -12.88 -28.96 -2.12
N ASN A 60 -12.12 -29.06 -1.03
CA ASN A 60 -12.21 -30.16 -0.05
C ASN A 60 -12.19 -31.54 -0.71
N VAL A 61 -11.33 -31.72 -1.71
CA VAL A 61 -11.16 -32.98 -2.42
C VAL A 61 -10.42 -33.97 -1.52
N ASP A 62 -10.93 -35.20 -1.45
CA ASP A 62 -10.24 -36.28 -0.74
C ASP A 62 -8.92 -36.62 -1.45
N THR A 63 -7.82 -36.28 -0.80
CA THR A 63 -6.46 -36.45 -1.32
C THR A 63 -6.02 -37.92 -1.31
N GLY A 64 -6.70 -38.78 -0.55
CA GLY A 64 -6.50 -40.23 -0.59
C GLY A 64 -7.03 -40.88 -1.87
N ALA A 65 -7.94 -40.21 -2.59
CA ALA A 65 -8.47 -40.65 -3.88
C ALA A 65 -7.64 -40.16 -5.09
N VAL A 66 -6.63 -39.31 -4.86
CA VAL A 66 -5.79 -38.72 -5.91
C VAL A 66 -4.46 -39.49 -6.01
N SER A 67 -4.11 -39.95 -7.21
CA SER A 67 -2.81 -40.58 -7.44
C SER A 67 -1.71 -39.53 -7.61
N GLY A 68 -0.93 -39.26 -6.58
CA GLY A 68 0.24 -38.37 -6.63
C GLY A 68 0.77 -38.01 -5.25
N ALA A 69 1.96 -37.38 -5.20
CA ALA A 69 2.48 -36.79 -3.98
C ALA A 69 1.68 -35.51 -3.65
N VAL A 70 0.88 -35.57 -2.58
CA VAL A 70 0.04 -34.45 -2.14
C VAL A 70 0.66 -33.79 -0.92
N VAL A 71 0.70 -32.46 -0.92
CA VAL A 71 1.22 -31.66 0.19
C VAL A 71 0.06 -31.09 0.99
N PRO A 72 0.08 -31.12 2.34
CA PRO A 72 -0.90 -30.41 3.16
C PRO A 72 -0.90 -28.92 2.81
N ALA A 73 -2.01 -28.44 2.25
CA ALA A 73 -2.11 -27.12 1.62
C ALA A 73 -3.13 -26.18 2.28
N GLU A 74 -3.81 -26.63 3.33
CA GLU A 74 -4.84 -25.88 4.05
C GLU A 74 -4.27 -24.57 4.61
N GLY A 75 -3.05 -24.61 5.14
CA GLY A 75 -2.35 -23.42 5.62
C GLY A 75 -2.10 -22.38 4.52
N PHE A 76 -1.83 -22.82 3.28
CA PHE A 76 -1.68 -21.91 2.14
C PHE A 76 -3.02 -21.27 1.77
N VAL A 77 -4.12 -22.02 1.78
CA VAL A 77 -5.46 -21.48 1.52
C VAL A 77 -5.80 -20.40 2.55
N VAL A 78 -5.56 -20.66 3.84
CA VAL A 78 -5.78 -19.68 4.91
C VAL A 78 -4.92 -18.43 4.69
N ALA A 79 -3.64 -18.60 4.37
CA ALA A 79 -2.74 -17.47 4.11
C ALA A 79 -3.19 -16.63 2.91
N PHE A 80 -3.61 -17.26 1.80
CA PHE A 80 -4.09 -16.53 0.62
C PHE A 80 -5.38 -15.76 0.90
N VAL A 81 -6.33 -16.35 1.62
CA VAL A 81 -7.57 -15.67 2.01
C VAL A 81 -7.25 -14.48 2.92
N LEU A 82 -6.36 -14.65 3.89
CA LEU A 82 -5.94 -13.56 4.77
C LEU A 82 -5.30 -12.42 3.97
N ILE A 83 -4.37 -12.73 3.06
CA ILE A 83 -3.74 -11.73 2.19
C ILE A 83 -4.79 -11.02 1.34
N ALA A 84 -5.73 -11.75 0.74
CA ALA A 84 -6.81 -11.16 -0.05
C ALA A 84 -7.62 -10.14 0.76
N VAL A 85 -8.04 -10.50 1.98
CA VAL A 85 -8.79 -9.61 2.87
C VAL A 85 -7.95 -8.39 3.28
N VAL A 86 -6.68 -8.59 3.63
CA VAL A 86 -5.80 -7.49 4.03
C VAL A 86 -5.55 -6.53 2.87
N LEU A 87 -5.33 -7.05 1.66
CA LEU A 87 -5.11 -6.23 0.47
C LEU A 87 -6.35 -5.40 0.13
N ASP A 88 -7.55 -5.98 0.23
CA ASP A 88 -8.82 -5.28 0.02
C ASP A 88 -8.96 -4.09 0.99
N VAL A 89 -8.80 -4.35 2.29
CA VAL A 89 -8.85 -3.32 3.34
C VAL A 89 -7.75 -2.27 3.17
N ALA A 90 -6.55 -2.66 2.72
CA ALA A 90 -5.45 -1.72 2.51
C ALA A 90 -5.75 -0.73 1.37
N ILE A 91 -6.35 -1.22 0.27
CA ILE A 91 -6.75 -0.37 -0.85
C ILE A 91 -7.90 0.55 -0.42
N ASP A 92 -8.92 0.01 0.24
CA ASP A 92 -10.04 0.80 0.77
C ASP A 92 -9.58 1.87 1.76
N GLY A 93 -8.64 1.51 2.64
CA GLY A 93 -8.02 2.44 3.58
C GLY A 93 -7.23 3.53 2.86
N ALA A 94 -6.47 3.18 1.82
CA ALA A 94 -5.73 4.16 1.03
C ALA A 94 -6.68 5.12 0.30
N VAL A 95 -7.78 4.62 -0.27
CA VAL A 95 -8.80 5.43 -0.93
C VAL A 95 -9.52 6.31 0.09
N PHE A 96 -9.91 5.78 1.24
CA PHE A 96 -10.56 6.53 2.31
C PHE A 96 -9.67 7.68 2.81
N LEU A 97 -8.37 7.43 3.03
CA LEU A 97 -7.41 8.46 3.45
C LEU A 97 -7.10 9.47 2.35
N ALA A 98 -7.16 9.07 1.08
CA ALA A 98 -6.95 9.97 -0.06
C ALA A 98 -8.14 10.93 -0.25
N LYS A 99 -9.35 10.51 0.15
CA LYS A 99 -10.53 11.37 0.13
C LYS A 99 -10.39 12.43 1.22
N ARG A 100 -10.13 13.67 0.79
CA ARG A 100 -10.32 14.85 1.64
C ARG A 100 -11.81 15.18 1.66
N ASP A 101 -12.39 15.29 2.85
CA ASP A 101 -13.76 15.76 2.99
C ASP A 101 -13.85 17.20 2.47
N GLU A 102 -14.56 17.39 1.35
CA GLU A 102 -15.00 18.70 0.89
C GLU A 102 -16.24 19.08 1.71
N GLY A 103 -16.01 19.46 2.97
CA GLY A 103 -17.08 19.98 3.83
C GLY A 103 -17.72 21.23 3.23
N GLU A 104 -19.03 21.37 3.42
CA GLU A 104 -19.86 22.55 3.09
C GLU A 104 -19.23 23.83 3.62
N GLY A 105 -18.42 24.49 2.78
CA GLY A 105 -17.73 25.71 3.18
C GLY A 105 -16.43 25.99 2.44
N GLY A 106 -16.51 26.09 1.12
CA GLY A 106 -15.68 27.05 0.39
C GLY A 106 -14.26 26.60 0.04
N GLY A 107 -14.10 26.29 -1.24
CA GLY A 107 -12.82 26.45 -1.94
C GLY A 107 -11.90 25.26 -1.72
N GLY A 108 -12.08 24.24 -2.55
CA GLY A 108 -10.93 23.49 -3.02
C GLY A 108 -9.89 24.52 -3.45
N VAL A 109 -8.81 24.64 -2.68
CA VAL A 109 -7.60 25.32 -3.13
C VAL A 109 -7.06 24.40 -4.22
N LEU A 110 -7.68 24.52 -5.39
CA LEU A 110 -7.05 24.24 -6.65
C LEU A 110 -5.77 25.08 -6.61
N ALA A 111 -4.64 24.44 -6.86
CA ALA A 111 -3.41 25.16 -7.17
C ALA A 111 -3.55 25.85 -8.54
N ASP A 112 -4.65 26.57 -8.77
CA ASP A 112 -4.75 27.55 -9.83
C ASP A 112 -3.98 28.77 -9.34
N GLY A 113 -2.83 29.01 -9.95
CA GLY A 113 -1.85 30.01 -9.53
C GLY A 113 -2.34 31.46 -9.64
N GLY A 114 -3.30 31.85 -8.80
CA GLY A 114 -3.65 33.23 -8.46
C GLY A 114 -4.03 34.14 -9.63
N ARG A 115 -4.34 33.60 -10.81
CA ARG A 115 -4.60 34.40 -12.01
C ARG A 115 -5.98 35.07 -11.96
N GLU A 116 -6.97 34.41 -11.37
CA GLU A 116 -8.33 34.97 -11.28
C GLU A 116 -8.41 36.21 -10.39
N ILE A 117 -7.63 36.27 -9.30
CA ILE A 117 -7.62 37.42 -8.38
C ILE A 117 -6.84 38.60 -8.99
N ARG A 118 -5.73 38.32 -9.69
CA ARG A 118 -4.94 39.37 -10.37
C ARG A 118 -5.74 40.03 -11.49
N ASP A 119 -6.47 39.27 -12.29
CA ASP A 119 -7.18 39.81 -13.43
C ASP A 119 -8.39 40.65 -13.00
N ARG A 120 -9.02 40.35 -11.85
CA ARG A 120 -10.05 41.22 -11.25
C ARG A 120 -9.51 42.51 -10.64
N LEU A 121 -8.31 42.51 -10.07
CA LEU A 121 -7.66 43.71 -9.52
C LEU A 121 -7.08 44.63 -10.61
N ARG A 122 -6.75 44.07 -11.78
CA ARG A 122 -6.14 44.81 -12.90
C ARG A 122 -7.16 45.32 -13.91
N GLY A 123 -8.40 44.85 -13.87
CA GLY A 123 -9.50 45.30 -14.73
C GLY A 123 -10.36 46.41 -14.13
N GLY A 124 -9.90 47.08 -13.06
CA GLY A 124 -10.63 48.14 -12.37
C GLY A 124 -10.23 49.57 -12.73
N ASP A 125 -9.23 49.75 -13.61
CA ASP A 125 -8.81 51.05 -14.12
C ASP A 125 -8.97 51.04 -15.64
N ASP A 126 -10.19 51.36 -16.09
CA ASP A 126 -10.53 52.14 -17.31
C ASP A 126 -12.05 52.38 -17.36
#